data_AF-A0A4U9D9D7-F1
#
_entry.id   AF-A0A4U9D9D7-F1
#
_cell.length_a   1.000
_cell.length_b   1.000
_cell.length_c   1.000
_cell.angle_alpha   90.00
_cell.angle_beta   90.00
_cell.angle_gamma   90.00
#
_symmetry.space_group_name_H-M   'P 1'
#
loop_
_entity.id
_entity.type
_entity.pdbx_description
1 polymer ?
#
loop_
_entity_poly.entity_id
_entity_poly.type
_entity_poly.pdbx_seq_one_letter_code
_entity_poly.pdbx_strand_id
1 'polypeptide(L)'
;MARSHCNIEPTSGLKNLEICRRCWHGAVRDSNVKSSPSRSTACCCRTPESLVREAMQAGAHYVGGLDPTNVDGAMEKSLDTMFQIALDYDKGVDIHLHETSPAGVAAINYMVETVEKTPQLKGKLTISHAFALATLNERQVAALAERMAATRITIASTVPIGTLHMPPEPAA
;
A
#
# COMPACT_ATOMS: atom_id res chain seq x y z
N MET A 1 -13.84 8.79 -0.11
CA MET A 1 -13.47 7.54 -0.81
C MET A 1 -12.83 6.62 0.21
N ALA A 2 -13.26 5.37 0.33
CA ALA A 2 -12.66 4.40 1.25
C ALA A 2 -11.84 3.37 0.47
N ARG A 3 -10.75 2.90 1.07
CA ARG A 3 -9.94 1.77 0.58
C ARG A 3 -9.87 0.75 1.69
N SER A 4 -9.91 -0.53 1.33
CA SER A 4 -9.80 -1.63 2.26
C SER A 4 -8.74 -2.58 1.73
N HIS A 5 -7.79 -2.91 2.60
CA HIS A 5 -6.80 -3.94 2.33
C HIS A 5 -7.40 -5.30 2.71
N CYS A 6 -7.14 -6.29 1.86
CA CYS A 6 -7.56 -7.67 2.11
C CYS A 6 -6.29 -8.53 2.09
N ASN A 7 -6.12 -9.35 3.14
CA ASN A 7 -4.97 -10.24 3.23
C ASN A 7 -5.06 -11.30 2.14
N ILE A 8 -3.96 -11.52 1.43
CA ILE A 8 -3.79 -12.58 0.43
C ILE A 8 -2.59 -13.37 0.88
N GLU A 9 -2.75 -14.64 1.15
CA GLU A 9 -1.70 -15.50 1.71
C GLU A 9 -1.96 -16.95 1.33
N PRO A 10 -0.95 -17.84 1.33
CA PRO A 10 -1.11 -19.23 0.88
C PRO A 10 -2.25 -20.01 1.57
N THR A 11 -2.52 -19.70 2.84
CA THR A 11 -3.57 -20.37 3.62
C THR A 11 -4.98 -20.00 3.17
N SER A 12 -5.24 -18.71 2.97
CA SER A 12 -6.57 -18.19 2.62
C SER A 12 -6.78 -18.10 1.10
N GLY A 13 -5.71 -18.04 0.31
CA GLY A 13 -5.77 -17.80 -1.12
C GLY A 13 -6.50 -16.49 -1.42
N LEU A 14 -7.49 -16.55 -2.31
CA LEU A 14 -8.33 -15.39 -2.70
C LEU A 14 -9.62 -15.25 -1.87
N LYS A 15 -9.87 -16.12 -0.89
CA LYS A 15 -11.15 -16.14 -0.14
C LYS A 15 -11.47 -14.78 0.51
N ASN A 16 -10.45 -14.14 1.07
CA ASN A 16 -10.58 -12.82 1.70
C ASN A 16 -10.96 -11.75 0.67
N LEU A 17 -10.35 -11.77 -0.53
CA LEU A 17 -10.72 -10.88 -1.63
C LEU A 17 -12.18 -11.09 -2.06
N GLU A 18 -12.62 -12.34 -2.17
CA GLU A 18 -14.00 -12.67 -2.51
C GLU A 18 -15.00 -12.20 -1.44
N ILE A 19 -14.67 -12.34 -0.16
CA ILE A 19 -15.48 -11.83 0.96
C ILE A 19 -15.54 -10.30 0.90
N CYS A 20 -14.40 -9.62 0.79
CA CYS A 20 -14.32 -8.17 0.66
C CYS A 20 -15.21 -7.66 -0.50
N ARG A 21 -15.14 -8.33 -1.67
CA ARG A 21 -15.98 -7.99 -2.83
C ARG A 21 -17.46 -8.22 -2.56
N ARG A 22 -17.84 -9.36 -1.96
CA ARG A 22 -19.24 -9.67 -1.64
C ARG A 22 -19.82 -8.67 -0.63
N CYS A 23 -19.11 -8.39 0.46
CA CYS A 23 -19.51 -7.41 1.46
C CYS A 23 -19.72 -6.03 0.84
N TRP A 24 -18.84 -5.62 -0.09
CA TRP A 24 -19.01 -4.36 -0.81
C TRP A 24 -20.25 -4.35 -1.72
N HIS A 25 -20.43 -5.38 -2.54
CA HIS A 25 -21.62 -5.49 -3.39
C HIS A 25 -22.93 -5.51 -2.59
N GLY A 26 -22.93 -6.14 -1.40
CA GLY A 26 -24.07 -6.11 -0.47
C GLY A 26 -24.29 -4.72 0.13
N ALA A 27 -23.24 -4.08 0.65
CA ALA A 27 -23.32 -2.74 1.25
C ALA A 27 -23.79 -1.67 0.26
N VAL A 28 -23.36 -1.75 -1.01
CA VAL A 28 -23.82 -0.85 -2.09
C VAL A 28 -25.29 -1.12 -2.46
N ARG A 29 -25.77 -2.36 -2.33
CA ARG A 29 -27.19 -2.69 -2.57
C ARG A 29 -28.12 -2.19 -1.46
N ASP A 30 -27.68 -2.29 -0.21
CA ASP A 30 -28.51 -1.94 0.95
C ASP A 30 -28.48 -0.45 1.28
N SER A 31 -27.50 0.29 0.76
CA SER A 31 -27.41 1.73 0.93
C SER A 31 -27.78 2.47 -0.36
N ASN A 32 -28.74 3.40 -0.31
CA ASN A 32 -29.03 4.37 -1.39
C ASN A 32 -27.87 5.38 -1.60
N VAL A 33 -26.65 5.00 -1.26
CA VAL A 33 -25.45 5.82 -1.33
C VAL A 33 -24.90 5.68 -2.75
N LYS A 34 -24.85 6.79 -3.49
CA LYS A 34 -23.97 6.95 -4.66
C LYS A 34 -22.51 6.90 -4.19
N SER A 35 -22.03 5.71 -3.79
CA SER A 35 -20.71 5.55 -3.21
C SER A 35 -19.64 5.56 -4.30
N SER A 36 -18.61 6.38 -4.13
CA SER A 36 -17.38 6.26 -4.91
C SER A 36 -16.82 4.85 -4.71
N PRO A 37 -16.38 4.13 -5.76
CA PRO A 37 -15.99 2.73 -5.65
C PRO A 37 -14.88 2.56 -4.61
N SER A 38 -15.13 1.76 -3.56
CA SER A 38 -14.09 1.36 -2.63
C SER A 38 -13.19 0.35 -3.33
N ARG A 39 -11.90 0.67 -3.40
CA ARG A 39 -10.90 -0.09 -4.13
C ARG A 39 -10.20 -1.04 -3.15
N SER A 40 -10.21 -2.34 -3.44
CA SER A 40 -9.53 -3.35 -2.64
C SER A 40 -8.05 -3.44 -3.00
N THR A 41 -7.21 -3.56 -1.98
CA THR A 41 -5.75 -3.76 -2.13
C THR A 41 -5.39 -5.21 -1.83
N ALA A 42 -4.68 -5.87 -2.75
CA ALA A 42 -4.09 -7.19 -2.53
C ALA A 42 -2.67 -7.01 -1.98
N CYS A 43 -2.41 -7.44 -0.74
CA CYS A 43 -1.11 -7.29 -0.10
C CYS A 43 -0.13 -8.40 -0.55
N CYS A 44 1.11 -8.03 -0.90
CA CYS A 44 2.17 -8.95 -1.33
C CYS A 44 3.00 -9.54 -0.18
N CYS A 45 2.78 -9.12 1.08
CA CYS A 45 3.69 -9.48 2.18
C CYS A 45 3.84 -10.99 2.32
N ARG A 46 5.07 -11.50 2.17
CA ARG A 46 5.40 -12.95 2.20
C ARG A 46 4.50 -13.85 1.34
N THR A 47 3.90 -13.27 0.31
CA THR A 47 2.93 -13.94 -0.53
C THR A 47 3.57 -14.29 -1.86
N PRO A 48 3.39 -15.52 -2.37
CA PRO A 48 3.90 -15.87 -3.69
C PRO A 48 3.40 -14.86 -4.73
N GLU A 49 4.31 -14.35 -5.56
CA GLU A 49 3.97 -13.39 -6.62
C GLU A 49 2.81 -13.88 -7.49
N SER A 50 2.76 -15.18 -7.78
CA SER A 50 1.68 -15.81 -8.53
C SER A 50 0.30 -15.57 -7.90
N LEU A 51 0.18 -15.66 -6.58
CA LEU A 51 -1.09 -15.48 -5.87
C LEU A 51 -1.54 -14.01 -5.88
N VAL A 52 -0.59 -13.08 -5.80
CA VAL A 52 -0.89 -11.65 -5.96
C VAL A 52 -1.38 -11.39 -7.38
N ARG A 53 -0.71 -11.94 -8.40
CA ARG A 53 -1.11 -11.81 -9.80
C ARG A 53 -2.50 -12.40 -10.06
N GLU A 54 -2.83 -13.53 -9.43
CA GLU A 54 -4.19 -14.08 -9.45
C GLU A 54 -5.21 -13.12 -8.81
N ALA A 55 -4.87 -12.48 -7.69
CA ALA A 55 -5.73 -11.47 -7.07
C ALA A 55 -5.96 -10.25 -7.99
N MET A 56 -4.93 -9.82 -8.72
CA MET A 56 -5.03 -8.75 -9.72
C MET A 56 -5.95 -9.14 -10.88
N GLN A 57 -5.79 -10.35 -11.41
CA GLN A 57 -6.70 -10.91 -12.44
C GLN A 57 -8.14 -11.05 -11.93
N ALA A 58 -8.30 -11.40 -10.65
CA ALA A 58 -9.59 -11.48 -9.99
C ALA A 58 -10.20 -10.10 -9.68
N GLY A 59 -9.53 -8.98 -10.02
CA GLY A 59 -10.10 -7.64 -9.94
C GLY A 59 -9.71 -6.84 -8.69
N ALA A 60 -8.58 -7.16 -8.05
CA ALA A 60 -7.96 -6.23 -7.12
C ALA A 60 -7.60 -4.91 -7.83
N HIS A 61 -7.80 -3.79 -7.13
CA HIS A 61 -7.64 -2.44 -7.71
C HIS A 61 -6.26 -1.84 -7.43
N TYR A 62 -5.61 -2.34 -6.38
CA TYR A 62 -4.29 -1.94 -5.94
C TYR A 62 -3.46 -3.17 -5.57
N VAL A 63 -2.16 -3.07 -5.84
CA VAL A 63 -1.15 -3.94 -5.26
C VAL A 63 -0.66 -3.29 -3.97
N GLY A 64 -0.43 -4.06 -2.91
CA GLY A 64 0.08 -3.55 -1.65
C GLY A 64 1.21 -4.38 -1.09
N GLY A 65 1.71 -3.94 0.06
CA GLY A 65 2.77 -4.62 0.81
C GLY A 65 2.75 -4.18 2.27
N LEU A 66 3.63 -4.78 3.08
CA LEU A 66 3.82 -4.44 4.48
C LEU A 66 5.31 -4.49 4.80
N ASP A 67 5.88 -3.37 5.26
CA ASP A 67 7.23 -3.28 5.83
C ASP A 67 8.31 -4.08 5.03
N PRO A 68 8.74 -3.55 3.87
CA PRO A 68 9.55 -4.29 2.90
C PRO A 68 10.95 -4.65 3.42
N THR A 69 11.43 -3.99 4.47
CA THR A 69 12.68 -4.32 5.16
C THR A 69 12.44 -5.28 6.31
N ASN A 70 11.54 -4.93 7.24
CA ASN A 70 11.38 -5.66 8.49
C ASN A 70 10.59 -6.97 8.34
N VAL A 71 9.59 -7.00 7.45
CA VAL A 71 8.75 -8.19 7.24
C VAL A 71 9.29 -9.05 6.10
N ASP A 72 9.64 -8.44 4.97
CA ASP A 72 10.10 -9.17 3.78
C ASP A 72 11.62 -9.45 3.80
N GLY A 73 12.42 -8.68 4.55
CA GLY A 73 13.87 -8.88 4.66
C GLY A 73 14.67 -8.53 3.40
N ALA A 74 14.01 -8.06 2.34
CA ALA A 74 14.61 -7.77 1.04
C ALA A 74 13.90 -6.57 0.38
N MET A 75 14.15 -5.38 0.93
CA MET A 75 13.43 -4.14 0.62
C MET A 75 13.29 -3.87 -0.89
N GLU A 76 14.41 -3.78 -1.61
CA GLU A 76 14.41 -3.46 -3.04
C GLU A 76 13.65 -4.49 -3.86
N LYS A 77 13.94 -5.78 -3.63
CA LYS A 77 13.25 -6.88 -4.32
C LYS A 77 11.74 -6.87 -4.09
N SER A 78 11.29 -6.61 -2.85
CA SER A 78 9.87 -6.55 -2.51
C SER A 78 9.18 -5.38 -3.23
N LEU A 79 9.78 -4.19 -3.15
CA LEU A 79 9.26 -2.98 -3.79
C LEU A 79 9.24 -3.12 -5.32
N ASP A 80 10.31 -3.65 -5.93
CA ASP A 80 10.39 -3.87 -7.37
C ASP A 80 9.31 -4.85 -7.86
N THR A 81 9.12 -5.95 -7.13
CA THR A 81 8.07 -6.92 -7.46
C THR A 81 6.69 -6.26 -7.38
N MET A 82 6.42 -5.50 -6.32
CA MET A 82 5.16 -4.78 -6.14
C MET A 82 4.91 -3.76 -7.27
N PHE A 83 5.92 -2.97 -7.64
CA PHE A 83 5.82 -2.00 -8.73
C PHE A 83 5.65 -2.69 -10.09
N GLN A 84 6.36 -3.80 -10.34
CA GLN A 84 6.23 -4.55 -11.58
C GLN A 84 4.81 -5.11 -11.74
N ILE A 85 4.22 -5.70 -10.70
CA ILE A 85 2.82 -6.14 -10.74
C ILE A 85 1.89 -4.94 -11.00
N ALA A 86 2.12 -3.79 -10.36
CA ALA A 86 1.29 -2.62 -10.59
C ALA A 86 1.35 -2.13 -12.05
N LEU A 87 2.54 -2.19 -12.68
CA LEU A 87 2.74 -1.88 -14.09
C LEU A 87 2.05 -2.89 -15.02
N ASP A 88 2.24 -4.19 -14.75
CA ASP A 88 1.70 -5.28 -15.58
C ASP A 88 0.16 -5.25 -15.68
N TYR A 89 -0.51 -4.80 -14.62
CA TYR A 89 -1.98 -4.73 -14.54
C TYR A 89 -2.56 -3.32 -14.64
N ASP A 90 -1.73 -2.31 -14.89
CA ASP A 90 -2.10 -0.88 -14.92
C ASP A 90 -2.89 -0.44 -13.67
N LYS A 91 -2.45 -0.89 -12.49
CA LYS A 91 -3.10 -0.61 -11.20
C LYS A 91 -2.27 0.32 -10.32
N GLY A 92 -2.89 0.78 -9.23
CA GLY A 92 -2.20 1.57 -8.22
C GLY A 92 -1.43 0.72 -7.22
N VAL A 93 -0.61 1.38 -6.40
CA VAL A 93 0.10 0.81 -5.25
C VAL A 93 -0.40 1.44 -3.95
N ASP A 94 -0.62 0.62 -2.94
CA ASP A 94 -0.96 1.05 -1.57
C ASP A 94 -0.23 0.17 -0.55
N ILE A 95 0.86 0.69 0.02
CA ILE A 95 1.76 -0.06 0.91
C ILE A 95 1.67 0.44 2.35
N HIS A 96 1.61 -0.50 3.30
CA HIS A 96 1.76 -0.19 4.72
C HIS A 96 3.24 -0.07 5.08
N LEU A 97 3.61 1.07 5.63
CA LEU A 97 4.97 1.34 6.08
C LEU A 97 4.97 1.85 7.52
N HIS A 98 5.21 0.92 8.44
CA HIS A 98 5.36 1.16 9.88
C HIS A 98 6.83 1.32 10.30
N GLU A 99 7.78 1.00 9.41
CA GLU A 99 9.20 1.14 9.69
C GLU A 99 9.53 2.58 10.13
N THR A 100 9.99 2.73 11.37
CA THR A 100 10.41 4.00 11.99
C THR A 100 11.93 4.17 12.02
N SER A 101 12.69 3.13 11.66
CA SER A 101 14.15 3.16 11.64
C SER A 101 14.67 3.79 10.32
N PRO A 102 16.00 3.99 10.16
CA PRO A 102 16.57 4.41 8.87
C PRO A 102 16.13 3.56 7.67
N ALA A 103 15.69 2.31 7.91
CA ALA A 103 15.10 1.45 6.90
C ALA A 103 13.81 2.04 6.29
N GLY A 104 12.91 2.59 7.12
CA GLY A 104 11.67 3.19 6.61
C GLY A 104 11.93 4.44 5.76
N VAL A 105 12.92 5.25 6.14
CA VAL A 105 13.36 6.40 5.33
C VAL A 105 13.97 5.92 4.01
N ALA A 106 14.78 4.86 4.03
CA ALA A 106 15.34 4.26 2.83
C ALA A 106 14.25 3.72 1.90
N ALA A 107 13.25 3.03 2.44
CA ALA A 107 12.11 2.52 1.69
C ALA A 107 11.29 3.65 1.03
N ILE A 108 11.02 4.75 1.75
CA ILE A 108 10.31 5.90 1.16
C ILE A 108 11.13 6.52 0.02
N ASN A 109 12.43 6.76 0.24
CA ASN A 109 13.27 7.34 -0.81
C ASN A 109 13.33 6.44 -2.04
N TYR A 110 13.49 5.12 -1.85
CA TYR A 110 13.49 4.14 -2.93
C TYR A 110 12.18 4.21 -3.73
N MET A 111 11.03 4.19 -3.04
CA MET A 111 9.73 4.31 -3.70
C MET A 111 9.57 5.62 -4.48
N VAL A 112 9.99 6.75 -3.91
CA VAL A 112 9.93 8.05 -4.59
C VAL A 112 10.81 8.04 -5.84
N GLU A 113 12.04 7.56 -5.75
CA GLU A 113 12.94 7.44 -6.90
C GLU A 113 12.38 6.54 -7.99
N THR A 114 11.77 5.41 -7.63
CA THR A 114 11.16 4.50 -8.59
C THR A 114 10.00 5.17 -9.33
N VAL A 115 9.16 5.95 -8.65
CA VAL A 115 8.09 6.72 -9.31
C VAL A 115 8.64 7.87 -10.15
N GLU A 116 9.71 8.55 -9.72
CA GLU A 116 10.38 9.60 -10.51
C GLU A 116 10.93 9.03 -11.84
N LYS A 117 11.49 7.82 -11.81
CA LYS A 117 12.05 7.12 -12.98
C LYS A 117 10.97 6.46 -13.85
N THR A 118 9.75 6.29 -13.35
CA THR A 118 8.69 5.50 -13.99
C THR A 118 7.41 6.32 -14.16
N PRO A 119 7.23 7.04 -15.28
CA PRO A 119 6.09 7.93 -15.49
C PRO A 119 4.72 7.27 -15.34
N GLN A 120 4.60 5.98 -15.64
CA GLN A 120 3.36 5.20 -15.53
C GLN A 120 2.86 5.05 -14.08
N LEU A 121 3.75 5.20 -13.10
CA LEU A 121 3.44 5.13 -11.67
C LEU A 121 3.09 6.50 -11.06
N LYS A 122 3.24 7.59 -11.82
CA LYS A 122 2.92 8.94 -11.35
C LYS A 122 1.47 9.04 -10.90
N GLY A 123 1.24 9.48 -9.67
CA GLY A 123 -0.11 9.58 -9.08
C GLY A 123 -0.77 8.25 -8.73
N LYS A 124 0.00 7.14 -8.74
CA LYS A 124 -0.52 5.79 -8.46
C LYS A 124 -0.02 5.19 -7.16
N LEU A 125 0.94 5.81 -6.46
CA LEU A 125 1.47 5.32 -5.19
C LEU A 125 0.81 6.01 -3.99
N THR A 126 0.33 5.20 -3.05
CA THR A 126 -0.06 5.61 -1.70
C THR A 126 0.82 4.91 -0.66
N ILE A 127 1.35 5.68 0.29
CA ILE A 127 2.07 5.15 1.45
C ILE A 127 1.18 5.31 2.68
N SER A 128 0.78 4.20 3.28
CA SER A 128 -0.06 4.15 4.47
C SER A 128 0.82 4.21 5.74
N HIS A 129 0.41 5.02 6.71
CA HIS A 129 1.12 5.40 7.94
C HIS A 129 2.35 6.30 7.75
N ALA A 130 3.38 5.80 7.05
CA ALA A 130 4.63 6.50 6.77
C ALA A 130 5.34 7.04 8.05
N PHE A 131 5.44 6.23 9.11
CA PHE A 131 5.96 6.70 10.40
C PHE A 131 7.42 7.19 10.35
N ALA A 132 8.24 6.68 9.43
CA ALA A 132 9.59 7.19 9.17
C ALA A 132 9.64 8.71 8.88
N LEU A 133 8.55 9.33 8.41
CA LEU A 133 8.52 10.78 8.22
C LEU A 133 8.63 11.56 9.55
N ALA A 134 8.14 10.98 10.65
CA ALA A 134 8.21 11.60 11.97
C ALA A 134 9.64 11.58 12.56
N THR A 135 10.55 10.80 11.99
CA THR A 135 11.95 10.73 12.46
C THR A 135 12.90 11.66 11.71
N LEU A 136 12.41 12.34 10.68
CA LEU A 136 13.17 13.28 9.85
C LEU A 136 13.08 14.70 10.42
N ASN A 137 14.12 15.50 10.18
CA ASN A 137 14.06 16.93 10.49
C ASN A 137 13.25 17.71 9.42
N GLU A 138 12.86 18.94 9.73
CA GLU A 138 12.01 19.77 8.86
C GLU A 138 12.56 19.93 7.43
N ARG A 139 13.88 20.08 7.28
CA ARG A 139 14.51 20.23 5.95
C ARG A 139 14.40 18.96 5.14
N GLN A 140 14.62 17.81 5.77
CA GLN A 140 14.49 16.50 5.12
C GLN A 140 13.04 16.23 4.71
N VAL A 141 12.07 16.52 5.60
CA VAL A 141 10.65 16.38 5.29
C VAL A 141 10.24 17.29 4.14
N ALA A 142 10.68 18.56 4.13
CA ALA A 142 10.37 19.50 3.08
C ALA A 142 10.90 19.05 1.70
N ALA A 143 12.16 18.62 1.64
CA ALA A 143 12.75 18.11 0.40
C ALA A 143 12.03 16.86 -0.13
N LEU A 144 11.66 15.94 0.77
CA LEU A 144 10.91 14.75 0.40
C LEU A 144 9.48 15.08 -0.04
N ALA A 145 8.81 15.99 0.65
CA ALA A 145 7.46 16.44 0.31
C ALA A 145 7.40 17.10 -1.07
N GLU A 146 8.41 17.89 -1.45
CA GLU A 146 8.52 18.49 -2.79
C GLU A 146 8.58 17.42 -3.88
N ARG A 147 9.42 16.41 -3.70
CA ARG A 147 9.54 15.26 -4.63
C ARG A 147 8.24 14.46 -4.72
N MET A 148 7.61 14.18 -3.57
CA MET A 148 6.32 13.48 -3.51
C MET A 148 5.21 14.29 -4.19
N ALA A 149 5.19 15.61 -4.04
CA ALA A 149 4.23 16.47 -4.72
C ALA A 149 4.42 16.46 -6.25
N ALA A 150 5.67 16.53 -6.72
CA ALA A 150 5.99 16.49 -8.16
C ALA A 150 5.55 15.17 -8.83
N THR A 151 5.65 14.06 -8.08
CA THR A 151 5.26 12.71 -8.51
C THR A 151 3.82 12.33 -8.15
N ARG A 152 3.10 13.21 -7.42
CA ARG A 152 1.73 12.99 -6.91
C ARG A 152 1.60 11.75 -6.03
N ILE A 153 2.63 11.42 -5.26
CA ILE A 153 2.58 10.36 -4.24
C ILE A 153 1.72 10.85 -3.07
N THR A 154 0.81 10.01 -2.58
CA THR A 154 -0.09 10.36 -1.49
C THR A 154 0.28 9.62 -0.20
N ILE A 155 0.14 10.27 0.95
CA ILE A 155 0.25 9.62 2.26
C ILE A 155 -1.15 9.43 2.84
N ALA A 156 -1.46 8.23 3.28
CA ALA A 156 -2.67 7.93 4.05
C ALA A 156 -2.26 7.66 5.49
N SER A 157 -2.38 8.65 6.36
CA SER A 157 -1.92 8.49 7.75
C SER A 157 -2.96 8.91 8.76
N THR A 158 -3.05 8.12 9.82
CA THR A 158 -3.82 8.38 11.03
C THR A 158 -2.88 8.58 12.22
N VAL A 159 -1.64 9.08 12.01
CA VAL A 159 -0.63 9.23 13.09
C VAL A 159 -1.35 9.72 14.35
N PRO A 160 -1.47 8.87 15.40
CA PRO A 160 -2.10 9.31 16.63
C PRO A 160 -1.27 10.47 17.14
N ILE A 161 -1.90 11.63 17.36
CA ILE A 161 -1.22 12.76 17.97
C ILE A 161 -0.74 12.29 19.35
N GLY A 162 0.56 12.08 19.52
CA GLY A 162 1.19 11.77 20.80
C GLY A 162 1.70 10.34 21.02
N THR A 163 1.42 9.36 20.15
CA THR A 163 1.98 8.00 20.29
C THR A 163 2.25 7.31 18.94
N LEU A 164 3.42 6.66 18.80
CA LEU A 164 3.78 5.82 17.65
C LEU A 164 3.15 4.40 17.74
N HIS A 165 2.40 4.10 18.79
CA HIS A 165 1.81 2.78 19.00
C HIS A 165 0.42 2.70 18.36
N MET A 166 0.29 1.84 17.35
CA MET A 166 -1.00 1.40 16.83
C MET A 166 -1.54 0.29 17.74
N PRO A 167 -2.86 0.23 18.04
CA PRO A 167 -3.46 -0.99 18.55
C PRO A 167 -3.17 -2.14 17.58
N PRO A 168 -2.82 -3.34 18.05
CA PRO A 168 -2.48 -4.46 17.18
C PRO A 168 -3.63 -4.72 16.20
N GLU A 169 -3.32 -4.85 14.92
CA GLU A 169 -4.27 -5.45 13.98
C GLU A 169 -4.56 -6.88 14.47
N PRO A 170 -5.84 -7.28 14.61
CA PRO A 170 -6.15 -8.65 14.95
C PRO A 170 -5.68 -9.54 13.80
N ALA A 171 -4.66 -10.35 14.06
CA ALA A 171 -4.30 -11.46 13.19
C ALA A 171 -5.51 -12.39 13.10
N ALA A 172 -6.13 -12.44 11.91
CA ALA A 172 -7.19 -13.38 11.57
C ALA A 172 -6.59 -14.70 11.08
#